data_AF-A0A1L7H754-F1
#
_entry.id   AF-A0A1L7H754-F1
#
_cell.length_a   1.000
_cell.length_b   1.000
_cell.length_c   1.000
_cell.angle_alpha   90.00
_cell.angle_beta   90.00
_cell.angle_gamma   90.00
#
_symmetry.space_group_name_H-M   'P 1'
#
loop_
_entity.id
_entity.type
_entity.pdbx_description
1 polymer ?
#
loop_
_entity_poly.entity_id
_entity_poly.type
_entity_poly.pdbx_seq_one_letter_code
_entity_poly.pdbx_strand_id
1 'polypeptide(L)'
;YIDPDDGIAPPAEVPPPVDPKAEKVEGADDEEEDASDDEEDEVESGPDPVIAAQRFGAVSDQMAIALKALKKHGRGSKQANAELLALAELFMPIKLVPKQFEGLVERVRGALERLRAQERAIMQLCVRDARMPRADFLRQFPGNEVDQSWTDGLAKGKSKYAEA
;
A
#
# COMPACT_ATOMS: atom_id res chain seq x y z
N TYR A 1 -14.32 2.86 22.50
CA TYR A 1 -13.24 3.84 22.64
C TYR A 1 -12.16 3.40 21.69
N ILE A 2 -11.97 4.16 20.60
CA ILE A 2 -10.93 3.95 19.60
C ILE A 2 -9.67 4.57 20.20
N ASP A 3 -8.58 3.83 20.19
CA ASP A 3 -7.31 4.21 20.81
C ASP A 3 -6.77 5.52 20.15
N PRO A 4 -6.50 6.59 20.92
CA PRO A 4 -5.96 7.84 20.40
C PRO A 4 -4.51 7.77 19.86
N ASP A 5 -3.80 6.65 20.02
CA ASP A 5 -2.42 6.46 19.57
C ASP A 5 -2.30 5.38 18.46
N ASP A 6 -3.27 5.32 17.53
CA ASP A 6 -3.08 4.62 16.25
C ASP A 6 -2.02 5.41 15.45
N GLY A 7 -0.75 5.14 15.76
CA GLY A 7 0.49 5.84 15.39
C GLY A 7 0.78 5.89 13.89
N ILE A 8 -0.19 6.37 13.13
CA ILE A 8 0.00 6.92 11.80
C ILE A 8 0.73 8.23 12.02
N ALA A 9 2.06 8.16 12.01
CA ALA A 9 2.88 9.34 11.81
C ALA A 9 2.25 10.14 10.65
N PRO A 10 2.12 11.48 10.79
CA PRO A 10 1.61 12.30 9.70
C PRO A 10 2.39 11.94 8.42
N PRO A 11 1.72 11.82 7.27
CA PRO A 11 2.41 11.52 6.02
C PRO A 11 3.57 12.49 5.89
N ALA A 12 4.78 11.96 5.76
CA ALA A 12 5.99 12.76 5.60
C ALA A 12 5.72 13.80 4.50
N GLU A 13 5.89 15.08 4.85
CA GLU A 13 5.79 16.19 3.90
C GLU A 13 6.67 15.88 2.70
N VAL A 14 6.02 15.59 1.57
CA VAL A 14 6.70 15.45 0.28
C VAL A 14 7.31 16.82 -0.02
N PRO A 15 8.63 16.94 -0.19
CA PRO A 15 9.23 18.24 -0.48
C PRO A 15 8.64 18.79 -1.79
N PRO A 16 8.39 20.11 -1.88
CA PRO A 16 7.76 20.71 -3.04
C PRO A 16 8.58 20.46 -4.31
N PRO A 17 7.92 20.34 -5.48
CA PRO A 17 8.63 20.20 -6.75
C PRO A 17 9.49 21.44 -7.02
N VAL A 18 10.75 21.22 -7.35
CA VAL A 18 11.68 22.26 -7.79
C VAL A 18 11.36 22.61 -9.24
N ASP A 19 10.77 23.77 -9.47
CA ASP A 19 10.57 24.37 -10.80
C ASP A 19 11.92 24.82 -11.39
N PRO A 20 12.34 24.33 -12.57
CA PRO A 20 13.55 24.81 -13.23
C PRO A 20 13.17 25.76 -14.37
N LYS A 21 13.07 27.06 -14.09
CA LYS A 21 13.52 28.18 -14.96
C LYS A 21 12.88 29.50 -14.55
N ALA A 22 13.72 30.39 -14.01
CA ALA A 22 13.50 31.82 -14.07
C ALA A 22 14.84 32.49 -14.42
N GLU A 23 15.16 32.57 -15.71
CA GLU A 23 16.09 33.57 -16.23
C GLU A 23 15.26 34.58 -17.03
N LYS A 24 15.05 35.75 -16.44
CA LYS A 24 14.55 36.94 -17.11
C LYS A 24 15.65 37.52 -18.00
N VAL A 25 15.35 37.73 -19.27
CA VAL A 25 16.01 38.75 -20.10
C VAL A 25 14.90 39.62 -20.69
N GLU A 26 14.94 40.91 -20.35
CA GLU A 26 14.03 41.94 -20.84
C GLU A 26 14.45 42.41 -22.24
N GLY A 27 13.46 42.62 -23.12
CA GLY A 27 13.65 43.20 -24.46
C GLY A 27 12.32 43.47 -25.16
N ALA A 28 11.87 44.73 -25.05
CA ALA A 28 10.83 45.51 -25.76
C ALA A 28 10.03 44.92 -26.95
N ASP A 29 8.70 45.00 -26.81
CA ASP A 29 7.66 45.69 -27.63
C ASP A 29 7.67 45.55 -29.17
N ASP A 30 6.63 44.91 -29.75
CA ASP A 30 5.63 45.54 -30.65
C ASP A 30 4.50 44.54 -31.05
N GLU A 31 3.33 45.07 -31.37
CA GLU A 31 2.00 44.45 -31.58
C GLU A 31 1.85 43.65 -32.90
N GLU A 32 1.00 42.61 -32.90
CA GLU A 32 -0.19 42.43 -33.78
C GLU A 32 -0.67 40.95 -33.85
N GLU A 33 -2.00 40.81 -33.93
CA GLU A 33 -2.78 39.56 -33.99
C GLU A 33 -2.54 38.76 -35.28
N ASP A 34 -2.37 37.43 -35.17
CA ASP A 34 -2.95 36.50 -36.15
C ASP A 34 -3.26 35.14 -35.51
N ALA A 35 -4.43 34.63 -35.84
CA ALA A 35 -4.93 33.34 -35.39
C ALA A 35 -4.33 32.23 -36.26
N SER A 36 -3.53 31.35 -35.67
CA SER A 36 -3.29 30.02 -36.22
C SER A 36 -3.46 28.99 -35.11
N ASP A 37 -4.50 28.19 -35.29
CA ASP A 37 -4.63 26.82 -34.85
C ASP A 37 -3.31 26.07 -35.10
N ASP A 38 -2.67 25.59 -34.02
CA ASP A 38 -1.56 24.63 -34.10
C ASP A 38 -1.69 23.68 -32.88
N GLU A 39 -2.59 22.71 -33.04
CA GLU A 39 -2.53 21.42 -32.35
C GLU A 39 -1.24 20.70 -32.76
N GLU A 40 -0.12 20.94 -32.07
CA GLU A 40 1.11 20.12 -32.06
C GLU A 40 2.08 20.88 -31.13
N ASP A 41 2.37 20.46 -29.90
CA ASP A 41 3.12 19.25 -29.60
C ASP A 41 3.18 19.16 -28.05
N GLU A 42 2.20 18.50 -27.44
CA GLU A 42 2.34 17.97 -26.08
C GLU A 42 3.28 16.77 -26.16
N VAL A 43 4.55 17.02 -26.52
CA VAL A 43 5.62 16.05 -26.30
C VAL A 43 5.91 16.08 -24.81
N GLU A 44 4.98 15.53 -24.03
CA GLU A 44 5.27 14.91 -22.75
C GLU A 44 6.22 13.76 -23.08
N SER A 45 7.50 14.11 -23.26
CA SER A 45 8.59 13.17 -23.43
C SER A 45 8.68 12.44 -22.09
N GLY A 46 7.95 11.32 -22.04
CA GLY A 46 7.96 10.40 -20.92
C GLY A 46 9.38 9.92 -20.63
N PRO A 47 9.58 9.19 -19.52
CA PRO A 47 10.91 8.65 -19.19
C PRO A 47 11.49 7.90 -20.40
N ASP A 48 12.77 8.14 -20.70
CA ASP A 48 13.48 7.50 -21.82
C ASP A 48 13.12 6.00 -21.87
N PRO A 49 12.53 5.52 -22.97
CA PRO A 49 11.96 4.18 -23.05
C PRO A 49 13.01 3.10 -22.80
N VAL A 50 14.29 3.34 -23.15
CA VAL A 50 15.38 2.39 -22.92
C VAL A 50 15.72 2.31 -21.43
N ILE A 51 15.84 3.46 -20.76
CA ILE A 51 16.13 3.52 -19.32
C ILE A 51 14.93 2.98 -18.52
N ALA A 52 13.71 3.32 -18.94
CA ALA A 52 12.49 2.80 -18.33
C ALA A 52 12.41 1.28 -18.44
N ALA A 53 12.64 0.72 -19.64
CA ALA A 53 12.66 -0.73 -19.85
C ALA A 53 13.72 -1.42 -18.99
N GLN A 54 14.91 -0.84 -18.84
CA GLN A 54 15.94 -1.37 -17.95
C GLN A 54 15.51 -1.36 -16.47
N ARG A 55 14.94 -0.24 -15.98
CA ARG A 55 14.49 -0.13 -14.59
C ARG A 55 13.34 -1.08 -14.28
N PHE A 56 12.31 -1.13 -15.14
CA PHE A 56 11.19 -2.06 -14.98
C PHE A 56 11.61 -3.51 -15.17
N GLY A 57 12.59 -3.78 -16.04
CA GLY A 57 13.22 -5.10 -16.18
C GLY A 57 13.89 -5.55 -14.89
N ALA A 58 14.71 -4.69 -14.27
CA ALA A 58 15.36 -4.98 -12.99
C ALA A 58 14.33 -5.27 -11.87
N VAL A 59 13.25 -4.48 -11.80
CA VAL A 59 12.14 -4.73 -10.86
C VAL A 59 11.47 -6.06 -11.12
N SER A 60 11.20 -6.41 -12.39
CA SER A 60 10.60 -7.67 -12.79
C SER A 60 11.46 -8.88 -12.40
N ASP A 61 12.76 -8.81 -12.65
CA ASP A 61 13.71 -9.86 -12.30
C ASP A 61 13.80 -10.05 -10.78
N GLN A 62 13.92 -8.95 -10.03
CA GLN A 62 13.95 -9.01 -8.57
C GLN A 62 12.62 -9.50 -7.99
N MET A 63 11.49 -9.16 -8.60
CA MET A 63 10.16 -9.66 -8.21
C MET A 63 10.10 -11.18 -8.38
N ALA A 64 10.64 -11.74 -9.46
CA ALA A 64 10.70 -13.18 -9.67
C ALA A 64 11.55 -13.90 -8.59
N ILE A 65 12.65 -13.27 -8.14
CA ILE A 65 13.49 -13.78 -7.04
C ILE A 65 12.73 -13.72 -5.72
N ALA A 66 12.11 -12.58 -5.40
CA ALA A 66 11.32 -12.40 -4.19
C ALA A 66 10.16 -13.41 -4.09
N LEU A 67 9.45 -13.66 -5.20
CA LEU A 67 8.39 -14.66 -5.26
C LEU A 67 8.90 -16.08 -5.02
N LYS A 68 10.08 -16.44 -5.57
CA LYS A 68 10.71 -17.75 -5.30
C LYS A 68 11.11 -17.88 -3.83
N ALA A 69 11.67 -16.84 -3.24
CA ALA A 69 12.06 -16.81 -1.83
C ALA A 69 10.82 -16.93 -0.92
N LEU A 70 9.74 -16.21 -1.22
CA LEU A 70 8.46 -16.31 -0.51
C LEU A 70 7.87 -17.72 -0.57
N LYS A 71 7.92 -18.37 -1.74
CA LYS A 71 7.41 -19.74 -1.89
C LYS A 71 8.27 -20.77 -1.16
N LYS A 72 9.59 -20.59 -1.12
CA LYS A 72 10.53 -21.55 -0.52
C LYS A 72 10.64 -21.41 1.00
N HIS A 73 10.65 -20.19 1.51
CA HIS A 73 10.94 -19.91 2.92
C HIS A 73 9.74 -19.38 3.71
N GLY A 74 8.64 -19.05 3.03
CA GLY A 74 7.46 -18.45 3.65
C GLY A 74 7.62 -16.95 3.93
N ARG A 75 6.48 -16.29 4.11
CA ARG A 75 6.40 -14.86 4.43
C ARG A 75 6.85 -14.64 5.88
N GLY A 76 7.74 -13.68 6.12
CA GLY A 76 8.33 -13.42 7.45
C GLY A 76 9.69 -14.08 7.70
N SER A 77 10.19 -14.91 6.77
CA SER A 77 11.56 -15.43 6.84
C SER A 77 12.59 -14.34 6.55
N LYS A 78 13.78 -14.43 7.16
CA LYS A 78 14.88 -13.46 6.93
C LYS A 78 15.27 -13.38 5.45
N GLN A 79 15.26 -14.53 4.76
CA GLN A 79 15.57 -14.64 3.35
C GLN A 79 14.52 -13.94 2.49
N ALA A 80 13.23 -14.21 2.71
CA ALA A 80 12.17 -13.54 1.94
C ALA A 80 12.13 -12.02 2.21
N ASN A 81 12.37 -11.59 3.46
CA ASN A 81 12.40 -10.17 3.80
C ASN A 81 13.58 -9.44 3.14
N ALA A 82 14.75 -10.08 3.02
CA ALA A 82 15.89 -9.49 2.33
C ALA A 82 15.58 -9.26 0.84
N GLU A 83 15.00 -10.24 0.15
CA GLU A 83 14.64 -10.11 -1.27
C GLU A 83 13.51 -9.09 -1.51
N LEU A 84 12.55 -8.98 -0.59
CA LEU A 84 11.50 -7.96 -0.62
C LEU A 84 12.05 -6.55 -0.38
N LEU A 85 13.05 -6.40 0.49
CA LEU A 85 13.72 -5.12 0.71
C LEU A 85 14.48 -4.68 -0.55
N ALA A 86 15.23 -5.60 -1.17
CA ALA A 86 15.91 -5.34 -2.44
C ALA A 86 14.93 -4.95 -3.56
N LEU A 87 13.75 -5.59 -3.62
CA LEU A 87 12.69 -5.20 -4.53
C LEU A 87 12.18 -3.77 -4.24
N ALA A 88 11.99 -3.42 -2.98
CA ALA A 88 11.56 -2.09 -2.58
C ALA A 88 12.60 -1.01 -2.96
N GLU A 89 13.89 -1.28 -2.78
CA GLU A 89 14.98 -0.38 -3.17
C GLU A 89 15.00 -0.07 -4.67
N LEU A 90 14.66 -1.05 -5.52
CA LEU A 90 14.52 -0.84 -6.96
C LEU A 90 13.24 -0.09 -7.32
N PHE A 91 12.16 -0.26 -6.55
CA PHE A 91 10.87 0.37 -6.80
C PHE A 91 10.77 1.82 -6.31
N MET A 92 11.37 2.15 -5.15
CA MET A 92 11.33 3.48 -4.53
C MET A 92 11.68 4.67 -5.45
N PRO A 93 12.73 4.62 -6.29
CA PRO A 93 13.10 5.76 -7.13
C PRO A 93 12.17 5.97 -8.35
N ILE A 94 11.18 5.10 -8.55
CA ILE A 94 10.22 5.22 -9.67
C ILE A 94 9.17 6.27 -9.30
N LYS A 95 9.24 7.42 -9.98
CA LYS A 95 8.19 8.44 -9.89
C LYS A 95 7.01 8.03 -10.75
N LEU A 96 5.92 7.65 -10.10
CA LEU A 96 4.66 7.30 -10.77
C LEU A 96 3.85 8.56 -11.07
N VAL A 97 3.11 8.52 -12.17
CA VAL A 97 2.09 9.53 -12.47
C VAL A 97 1.07 9.57 -11.32
N PRO A 98 0.64 10.75 -10.83
CA PRO A 98 -0.24 10.87 -9.67
C PRO A 98 -1.47 9.94 -9.71
N LYS A 99 -2.15 9.84 -10.86
CA LYS A 99 -3.31 8.95 -11.04
C LYS A 99 -2.99 7.47 -10.79
N GLN A 100 -1.79 7.01 -11.19
CA GLN A 100 -1.36 5.63 -10.95
C GLN A 100 -1.01 5.41 -9.47
N PHE A 101 -0.35 6.39 -8.85
CA PHE A 101 -0.04 6.36 -7.43
C PHE A 101 -1.31 6.29 -6.57
N GLU A 102 -2.30 7.16 -6.83
CA GLU A 102 -3.60 7.14 -6.16
C GLU A 102 -4.29 5.78 -6.30
N GLY A 103 -4.28 5.19 -7.50
CA GLY A 103 -4.83 3.86 -7.73
C GLY A 103 -4.14 2.75 -6.92
N LEU A 104 -2.82 2.86 -6.69
CA LEU A 104 -2.10 1.92 -5.81
C LEU A 104 -2.47 2.13 -4.33
N VAL A 105 -2.51 3.38 -3.87
CA VAL A 105 -2.90 3.72 -2.50
C VAL A 105 -4.30 3.22 -2.19
N GLU A 106 -5.24 3.41 -3.11
CA GLU A 106 -6.62 2.98 -2.92
C GLU A 106 -6.76 1.45 -2.84
N ARG A 107 -5.98 0.70 -3.63
CA ARG A 107 -5.94 -0.77 -3.52
C ARG A 107 -5.47 -1.23 -2.14
N VAL A 108 -4.47 -0.57 -1.58
CA VAL A 108 -3.94 -0.87 -0.23
C VAL A 108 -4.98 -0.53 0.83
N ARG A 109 -5.56 0.67 0.78
CA ARG A 109 -6.62 1.10 1.71
C ARG A 109 -7.82 0.17 1.66
N GLY A 110 -8.32 -0.13 0.47
CA GLY A 110 -9.44 -1.05 0.29
C GLY A 110 -9.14 -2.46 0.82
N ALA A 111 -7.90 -2.94 0.75
CA ALA A 111 -7.51 -4.21 1.36
C ALA A 111 -7.58 -4.17 2.90
N LEU A 112 -7.11 -3.09 3.51
CA LEU A 112 -7.20 -2.87 4.96
C LEU A 112 -8.64 -2.72 5.44
N GLU A 113 -9.48 -2.02 4.67
CA GLU A 113 -10.90 -1.87 4.99
C GLU A 113 -11.64 -3.22 4.95
N ARG A 114 -11.36 -4.05 3.93
CA ARG A 114 -11.90 -5.42 3.88
C ARG A 114 -11.44 -6.24 5.07
N LEU A 115 -10.17 -6.15 5.46
CA LEU A 115 -9.63 -6.84 6.64
C LEU A 115 -10.38 -6.40 7.91
N ARG A 116 -10.46 -5.09 8.17
CA ARG A 116 -11.17 -4.53 9.32
C ARG A 116 -12.66 -4.89 9.33
N ALA A 117 -13.30 -5.00 8.17
CA ALA A 117 -14.69 -5.46 8.07
C ALA A 117 -14.84 -6.91 8.55
N GLN A 118 -13.90 -7.81 8.16
CA GLN A 118 -13.90 -9.19 8.63
C GLN A 118 -13.62 -9.28 10.13
N GLU A 119 -12.63 -8.53 10.64
CA GLU A 119 -12.33 -8.49 12.09
C GLU A 119 -13.54 -8.05 12.92
N ARG A 120 -14.26 -7.01 12.47
CA ARG A 120 -15.50 -6.56 13.13
C ARG A 120 -16.61 -7.60 13.04
N ALA A 121 -16.77 -8.26 11.90
CA ALA A 121 -17.76 -9.31 11.73
C ALA A 121 -17.50 -10.49 12.68
N ILE A 122 -16.24 -10.95 12.77
CA ILE A 122 -15.81 -11.99 13.70
C ILE A 122 -16.05 -11.55 15.15
N MET A 123 -15.63 -10.33 15.52
CA MET A 123 -15.88 -9.79 16.86
C MET A 123 -17.37 -9.77 17.19
N GLN A 124 -18.22 -9.39 16.25
CA GLN A 124 -19.67 -9.36 16.46
C GLN A 124 -20.23 -10.76 16.69
N LEU A 125 -19.82 -11.75 15.90
CA LEU A 125 -20.22 -13.14 16.08
C LEU A 125 -19.78 -13.67 17.45
N CYS A 126 -18.52 -13.47 17.84
CA CYS A 126 -18.01 -13.96 19.12
C CYS A 126 -18.63 -13.24 20.33
N VAL A 127 -18.71 -11.91 20.31
CA VAL A 127 -19.12 -11.12 21.49
C VAL A 127 -20.64 -11.02 21.62
N ARG A 128 -21.36 -10.77 20.52
CA ARG A 128 -22.82 -10.62 20.56
C ARG A 128 -23.51 -11.98 20.51
N ASP A 129 -23.17 -12.80 19.52
CA ASP A 129 -23.96 -14.00 19.19
C ASP A 129 -23.55 -15.17 20.09
N ALA A 130 -22.25 -15.44 20.23
CA ALA A 130 -21.72 -16.45 21.16
C ALA A 130 -21.60 -15.97 22.63
N ARG A 131 -21.94 -14.71 22.92
CA ARG A 131 -21.89 -14.11 24.28
C ARG A 131 -20.50 -14.16 24.95
N MET A 132 -19.43 -14.16 24.17
CA MET A 132 -18.06 -14.05 24.71
C MET A 132 -17.83 -12.66 25.33
N PRO A 133 -17.23 -12.54 26.52
CA PRO A 133 -16.79 -11.24 27.04
C PRO A 133 -15.82 -10.55 26.08
N ARG A 134 -16.05 -9.27 25.77
CA ARG A 134 -15.19 -8.51 24.83
C ARG A 134 -13.71 -8.50 25.25
N ALA A 135 -13.42 -8.47 26.54
CA ALA A 135 -12.05 -8.52 27.06
C ALA A 135 -11.35 -9.85 26.70
N ASP A 136 -12.07 -10.97 26.74
CA ASP A 136 -11.54 -12.28 26.38
C ASP A 136 -11.26 -12.40 24.89
N PHE A 137 -12.14 -11.82 24.05
CA PHE A 137 -11.92 -11.75 22.61
C PHE A 137 -10.66 -10.94 22.28
N LEU A 138 -10.54 -9.73 22.82
CA LEU A 138 -9.38 -8.85 22.57
C LEU A 138 -8.06 -9.45 23.06
N ARG A 139 -8.09 -10.30 24.08
CA ARG A 139 -6.91 -11.00 24.58
C ARG A 139 -6.52 -12.21 23.71
N GLN A 140 -7.49 -12.90 23.12
CA GLN A 140 -7.25 -14.20 22.47
C GLN A 140 -7.22 -14.12 20.94
N PHE A 141 -7.92 -13.17 20.33
CA PHE A 141 -8.01 -13.07 18.89
C PHE A 141 -6.68 -12.68 18.22
N PRO A 142 -5.89 -11.71 18.73
CA PRO A 142 -4.60 -11.38 18.13
C PRO A 142 -3.68 -12.60 18.06
N GLY A 143 -3.15 -12.89 16.87
CA GLY A 143 -2.30 -14.06 16.61
C GLY A 143 -3.03 -15.35 16.23
N ASN A 144 -4.36 -15.39 16.38
CA ASN A 144 -5.21 -16.50 15.93
C ASN A 144 -6.10 -16.13 14.71
N GLU A 145 -5.88 -14.94 14.12
CA GLU A 145 -6.70 -14.36 13.05
C GLU A 145 -6.90 -15.27 11.82
N VAL A 146 -5.91 -16.12 11.55
CA VAL A 146 -5.91 -17.05 10.40
C VAL A 146 -5.95 -18.52 10.82
N ASP A 147 -5.95 -18.80 12.12
CA ASP A 147 -5.99 -20.17 12.65
C ASP A 147 -7.44 -20.65 12.75
N GLN A 148 -7.84 -21.51 11.83
CA GLN A 148 -9.18 -22.10 11.82
C GLN A 148 -9.43 -23.00 13.05
N SER A 149 -8.38 -23.59 13.61
CA SER A 149 -8.47 -24.49 14.77
C SER A 149 -8.70 -23.77 16.09
N TRP A 150 -8.44 -22.46 16.14
CA TRP A 150 -8.69 -21.64 17.33
C TRP A 150 -10.17 -21.66 17.73
N THR A 151 -11.06 -21.53 16.75
CA THR A 151 -12.52 -21.55 16.99
C THR A 151 -13.00 -22.91 17.49
N ASP A 152 -12.47 -24.01 16.95
CA ASP A 152 -12.74 -25.36 17.43
C ASP A 152 -12.28 -25.57 18.89
N GLY A 153 -11.14 -24.98 19.25
CA GLY A 153 -10.61 -25.00 20.61
C GLY A 153 -11.52 -24.27 21.59
N LEU A 154 -12.09 -23.14 21.18
CA LEU A 154 -13.07 -22.39 21.97
C LEU A 154 -14.37 -23.16 22.17
N ALA A 155 -14.89 -23.81 21.13
CA ALA A 155 -16.11 -24.60 21.17
C ALA A 155 -15.99 -25.88 22.04
N LYS A 156 -14.79 -26.49 22.08
CA LYS A 156 -14.50 -27.65 22.96
C LYS A 156 -14.19 -27.25 24.40
N GLY A 157 -14.05 -25.95 24.67
CA GLY A 157 -13.75 -25.43 26.00
C GLY A 157 -14.92 -25.59 26.98
N LYS A 158 -14.65 -25.30 28.26
CA LYS A 158 -15.69 -25.27 29.33
C LYS A 158 -16.27 -23.87 29.56
N SER A 159 -15.95 -22.93 28.68
CA SER A 159 -16.41 -21.55 28.79
C SER A 159 -17.92 -21.49 28.52
N LYS A 160 -18.63 -20.56 29.17
CA LYS A 160 -20.09 -20.40 28.99
C LYS A 160 -20.50 -20.06 27.54
N TYR A 161 -19.54 -19.60 26.73
CA TYR A 161 -19.69 -19.26 25.31
C TYR A 161 -19.21 -20.38 24.37
N ALA A 162 -18.85 -21.56 24.89
CA ALA A 162 -18.38 -22.69 24.10
C ALA A 162 -19.52 -23.50 23.45
N GLU A 163 -20.73 -23.45 24.03
CA GLU A 163 -21.92 -24.19 23.56
C GLU A 163 -22.79 -23.39 22.57
N ALA A 164 -22.46 -22.11 22.33
CA ALA A 164 -23.21 -21.19 21.47
C ALA A 164 -22.70 -21.21 20.04
#